data_AF-A0A938ZKR7-F1
#
_entry.id   AF-A0A938ZKR7-F1
#
_cell.length_a   1.000
_cell.length_b   1.000
_cell.length_c   1.000
_cell.angle_alpha   90.00
_cell.angle_beta   90.00
_cell.angle_gamma   90.00
#
_symmetry.space_group_name_H-M   'P 1'
#
loop_
_entity.id
_entity.type
_entity.pdbx_description
1 polymer ?
#
loop_
_entity_poly.entity_id
_entity_poly.type
_entity_poly.pdbx_seq_one_letter_code
_entity_poly.pdbx_strand_id
1 'polypeptide(L)'
;MSCPQFDLLLIETILATDQGTTANDSLDELEYTRTIVAGKLKIPAITIVRYLTLGTDYIPALKAYVSDDDPLNGKQILESNIKYLEEIQYLKLHYLPLRVTEILNHKYTLLESG
;
A
#
# COMPACT_ATOMS: atom_id res chain seq x y z
N MET A 1 -29.39 -6.29 -39.64
CA MET A 1 -28.41 -5.35 -39.08
C MET A 1 -28.67 -5.29 -37.59
N SER A 2 -27.80 -5.89 -36.77
CA SER A 2 -28.00 -6.01 -35.32
C SER A 2 -26.89 -5.28 -34.59
N CYS A 3 -27.24 -4.39 -33.67
CA CYS A 3 -26.33 -3.84 -32.66
C CYS A 3 -25.76 -4.97 -31.80
N PRO A 4 -24.49 -4.90 -31.37
CA PRO A 4 -24.03 -5.73 -30.28
C PRO A 4 -24.44 -5.10 -28.94
N GLN A 5 -25.05 -5.94 -28.10
CA GLN A 5 -25.46 -5.66 -26.74
C GLN A 5 -24.20 -5.56 -25.87
N PHE A 6 -24.08 -4.51 -25.06
CA PHE A 6 -23.03 -4.34 -24.07
C PHE A 6 -23.19 -5.42 -22.98
N ASP A 7 -22.26 -6.37 -22.93
CA ASP A 7 -22.16 -7.35 -21.84
C ASP A 7 -21.46 -6.73 -20.63
N LEU A 8 -22.26 -6.41 -19.62
CA LEU A 8 -21.87 -5.96 -18.29
C LEU A 8 -21.69 -7.20 -17.39
N LEU A 9 -20.69 -8.04 -17.65
CA LEU A 9 -20.35 -9.20 -16.82
C LEU A 9 -18.84 -9.44 -16.73
N LEU A 10 -18.06 -8.36 -16.61
CA LEU A 10 -16.64 -8.47 -16.31
C LEU A 10 -16.42 -8.00 -14.87
N ILE A 11 -15.82 -8.88 -14.07
CA ILE A 11 -15.34 -8.72 -12.68
C ILE A 11 -16.33 -9.17 -11.59
N GLU A 12 -16.75 -10.43 -11.59
CA GLU A 12 -17.21 -11.10 -10.35
C GLU A 12 -16.61 -12.50 -10.12
N THR A 13 -15.61 -12.91 -10.89
CA THR A 13 -15.05 -14.25 -10.73
C THR A 13 -13.54 -14.20 -10.87
N ILE A 14 -12.83 -14.20 -9.74
CA ILE A 14 -11.63 -15.01 -9.45
C ILE A 14 -11.22 -14.73 -7.99
N LEU A 15 -11.12 -15.83 -7.23
CA LEU A 15 -10.66 -16.00 -5.83
C LEU A 15 -11.74 -16.26 -4.78
N ALA A 16 -12.50 -17.34 -5.00
CA ALA A 16 -13.08 -18.14 -3.94
C ALA A 16 -12.48 -19.56 -3.99
N THR A 17 -11.40 -19.83 -3.24
CA THR A 17 -10.95 -21.16 -2.75
C THR A 17 -9.81 -20.92 -1.74
N ASP A 18 -10.11 -20.96 -0.44
CA ASP A 18 -9.90 -22.11 0.46
C ASP A 18 -8.59 -21.96 1.24
N GLN A 19 -8.69 -21.63 2.53
CA GLN A 19 -8.34 -22.55 3.62
C GLN A 19 -8.46 -21.88 5.01
N GLY A 20 -9.30 -22.46 5.86
CA GLY A 20 -9.09 -22.56 7.30
C GLY A 20 -9.29 -21.31 8.17
N THR A 21 -10.50 -20.77 8.24
CA THR A 21 -10.84 -19.79 9.30
C THR A 21 -11.21 -20.54 10.59
N THR A 22 -10.21 -20.92 11.38
CA THR A 22 -10.41 -21.05 12.83
C THR A 22 -10.66 -19.65 13.38
N ALA A 23 -11.89 -19.41 13.85
CA ALA A 23 -12.26 -18.23 14.62
C ALA A 23 -11.30 -18.08 15.80
N ASN A 24 -10.39 -17.12 15.70
CA ASN A 24 -9.64 -16.58 16.80
C ASN A 24 -9.88 -15.07 16.74
N ASP A 25 -10.53 -14.52 17.75
CA ASP A 25 -10.94 -13.11 17.86
C ASP A 25 -9.74 -12.17 18.02
N SER A 26 -8.87 -12.15 17.03
CA SER A 26 -8.09 -10.97 16.66
C SER A 26 -8.89 -10.31 15.54
N LEU A 27 -9.17 -9.01 15.65
CA LEU A 27 -9.64 -8.24 14.51
C LEU A 27 -8.54 -8.31 13.45
N ASP A 28 -8.59 -9.32 12.58
CA ASP A 28 -7.60 -9.54 11.53
C ASP A 28 -7.63 -8.31 10.64
N GLU A 29 -6.57 -7.52 10.72
CA GLU A 29 -6.39 -6.34 9.91
C GLU A 29 -6.24 -6.77 8.44
N LEU A 30 -6.98 -6.13 7.53
CA LEU A 30 -6.90 -6.47 6.11
C LEU A 30 -5.49 -6.19 5.58
N GLU A 31 -4.92 -7.16 4.87
CA GLU A 31 -3.64 -7.01 4.20
C GLU A 31 -3.81 -7.00 2.67
N TYR A 32 -2.99 -6.21 1.98
CA TYR A 32 -3.11 -6.00 0.53
C TYR A 32 -1.79 -6.17 -0.22
N THR A 33 -1.83 -6.83 -1.37
CA THR A 33 -0.65 -6.86 -2.26
C THR A 33 -0.32 -5.46 -2.79
N ARG A 34 0.96 -5.24 -3.16
CA ARG A 34 1.40 -3.98 -3.77
C ARG A 34 0.56 -3.58 -4.98
N THR A 35 0.14 -4.55 -5.79
CA THR A 35 -0.72 -4.32 -6.96
C THR A 35 -2.11 -3.82 -6.56
N ILE A 36 -2.72 -4.39 -5.52
CA ILE A 36 -4.00 -3.92 -5.01
C ILE A 36 -3.88 -2.51 -4.44
N VAL A 37 -2.84 -2.24 -3.63
CA VAL A 37 -2.59 -0.89 -3.10
C VAL A 37 -2.35 0.11 -4.22
N ALA A 38 -1.59 -0.25 -5.25
CA ALA A 38 -1.39 0.57 -6.44
C ALA A 38 -2.72 0.92 -7.14
N GLY A 39 -3.63 -0.06 -7.22
CA GLY A 39 -5.01 0.14 -7.70
C GLY A 39 -5.81 1.10 -6.81
N LYS A 40 -5.79 0.92 -5.48
CA LYS A 40 -6.47 1.82 -4.51
C LYS A 40 -5.96 3.26 -4.64
N LEU A 41 -4.64 3.44 -4.75
CA LEU A 41 -3.97 4.75 -4.85
C LEU A 41 -3.94 5.35 -6.27
N LYS A 42 -4.42 4.60 -7.27
CA LYS A 42 -4.43 4.98 -8.69
C LYS A 42 -3.04 5.39 -9.21
N ILE A 43 -2.01 4.64 -8.83
CA ILE A 43 -0.61 4.86 -9.25
C ILE A 43 0.01 3.55 -9.78
N PRO A 44 1.10 3.62 -10.56
CA PRO A 44 1.83 2.43 -10.96
C PRO A 44 2.38 1.63 -9.77
N ALA A 45 2.38 0.31 -9.84
CA ALA A 45 2.93 -0.55 -8.78
C ALA A 45 4.40 -0.26 -8.47
N ILE A 46 5.19 0.14 -9.46
CA ILE A 46 6.57 0.60 -9.24
C ILE A 46 6.67 1.84 -8.35
N THR A 47 5.64 2.70 -8.35
CA THR A 47 5.57 3.88 -7.50
C THR A 47 5.34 3.50 -6.04
N ILE A 48 4.61 2.42 -5.76
CA ILE A 48 4.46 1.88 -4.40
C ILE A 48 5.82 1.48 -3.83
N VAL A 49 6.66 0.80 -4.62
CA VAL A 49 8.02 0.44 -4.20
C VAL A 49 8.81 1.71 -3.85
N ARG A 50 8.76 2.75 -4.68
CA ARG A 50 9.43 4.03 -4.41
C ARG A 50 8.92 4.72 -3.15
N TYR A 51 7.61 4.64 -2.87
CA TYR A 51 7.03 5.23 -1.67
C TYR A 51 7.39 4.44 -0.42
N LEU A 52 7.41 3.11 -0.49
CA LEU A 52 7.89 2.26 0.58
C LEU A 52 9.36 2.58 0.90
N THR A 53 10.24 2.59 -0.11
CA THR A 53 11.66 2.94 0.08
C THR A 53 11.86 4.33 0.66
N LEU A 54 11.13 5.35 0.20
CA LEU A 54 11.20 6.68 0.80
C LEU A 54 10.67 6.66 2.24
N GLY A 55 9.59 5.94 2.48
CA GLY A 55 8.91 5.88 3.75
C GLY A 55 9.72 5.16 4.82
N THR A 56 10.53 4.16 4.48
CA THR A 56 11.35 3.41 5.45
C THR A 56 12.38 4.25 6.19
N ASP A 57 12.81 5.36 5.60
CA ASP A 57 13.78 6.28 6.20
C ASP A 57 13.17 7.08 7.37
N TYR A 58 11.84 7.22 7.41
CA TYR A 58 11.14 8.07 8.38
C TYR A 58 10.08 7.32 9.18
N ILE A 59 9.43 6.30 8.61
CA ILE A 59 8.26 5.61 9.15
C ILE A 59 8.66 4.15 9.43
N PRO A 60 9.00 3.79 10.68
CA PRO A 60 9.47 2.44 11.03
C PRO A 60 8.49 1.33 10.61
N ALA A 61 7.18 1.58 10.69
CA ALA A 61 6.14 0.63 10.31
C ALA A 61 6.27 0.17 8.84
N LEU A 62 6.83 1.01 7.95
CA LEU A 62 6.99 0.65 6.54
C LEU A 62 8.20 -0.24 6.28
N LYS A 63 9.16 -0.33 7.21
CA LYS A 63 10.37 -1.17 7.08
C LYS A 63 10.00 -2.65 6.91
N ALA A 64 8.87 -3.08 7.48
CA ALA A 64 8.39 -4.44 7.36
C ALA A 64 8.10 -4.86 5.90
N TYR A 65 7.82 -3.92 4.98
CA TYR A 65 7.37 -4.18 3.61
C TYR A 65 8.45 -4.04 2.53
N VAL A 66 9.65 -3.62 2.93
CA VAL A 66 10.85 -3.57 2.09
C VAL A 66 11.73 -4.75 2.52
N SER A 67 12.05 -5.64 1.59
CA SER A 67 12.95 -6.77 1.82
C SER A 67 14.07 -6.69 0.79
N ASP A 68 15.32 -6.73 1.24
CA ASP A 68 16.50 -6.67 0.38
C ASP A 68 16.72 -7.99 -0.37
N ASP A 69 16.27 -9.11 0.22
CA ASP A 69 16.59 -10.46 -0.27
C ASP A 69 15.56 -11.07 -1.23
N ASP A 70 14.39 -10.44 -1.41
CA ASP A 70 13.33 -11.08 -2.19
C ASP A 70 12.47 -10.08 -3.00
N PRO A 71 12.77 -9.90 -4.30
CA PRO A 71 11.95 -9.09 -5.19
C PRO A 71 10.60 -9.75 -5.54
N LEU A 72 10.40 -11.04 -5.25
CA LEU A 72 9.23 -11.82 -5.66
C LEU A 72 8.23 -12.07 -4.52
N ASN A 73 8.61 -11.91 -3.24
CA ASN A 73 7.69 -12.15 -2.11
C ASN A 73 7.07 -10.89 -1.51
N GLY A 74 5.95 -10.48 -2.10
CA GLY A 74 4.64 -10.89 -1.56
C GLY A 74 4.22 -10.42 -0.17
N LYS A 75 4.98 -9.58 0.54
CA LYS A 75 4.51 -9.03 1.82
C LYS A 75 3.30 -8.13 1.59
N GLN A 76 2.19 -8.52 2.20
CA GLN A 76 0.96 -7.78 2.15
C GLN A 76 1.08 -6.56 3.06
N ILE A 77 0.53 -5.44 2.60
CA ILE A 77 0.54 -4.16 3.28
C ILE A 77 -0.73 -4.10 4.11
N LEU A 78 -0.57 -3.93 5.42
CA LEU A 78 -1.69 -3.74 6.33
C LEU A 78 -2.48 -2.49 5.96
N GLU A 79 -3.81 -2.56 6.06
CA GLU A 79 -4.70 -1.44 5.71
C GLU A 79 -4.34 -0.17 6.48
N SER A 80 -4.04 -0.27 7.77
CA SER A 80 -3.62 0.86 8.61
C SER A 80 -2.30 1.48 8.16
N ASN A 81 -1.49 0.78 7.37
CA ASN A 81 -0.22 1.28 6.85
C ASN A 81 -0.36 1.88 5.43
N ILE A 82 -1.49 1.67 4.74
CA ILE A 82 -1.79 2.34 3.47
C ILE A 82 -1.88 3.86 3.66
N LYS A 83 -2.38 4.34 4.81
CA LYS A 83 -2.47 5.77 5.12
C LYS A 83 -1.13 6.51 5.02
N TYR A 84 -0.03 5.83 5.33
CA TYR A 84 1.31 6.40 5.19
C TYR A 84 1.70 6.58 3.72
N LEU A 85 1.29 5.65 2.85
CA LEU A 85 1.52 5.74 1.42
C LEU A 85 0.66 6.83 0.78
N GLU A 86 -0.59 6.98 1.24
CA GLU A 86 -1.48 8.10 0.85
C GLU A 86 -0.87 9.45 1.23
N GLU A 87 -0.33 9.56 2.44
CA GLU A 87 0.33 10.78 2.90
C GLU A 87 1.58 11.08 2.08
N ILE A 88 2.45 10.09 1.83
CA ILE A 88 3.62 10.27 0.97
C ILE A 88 3.20 10.73 -0.43
N GLN A 89 2.15 10.13 -1.00
CA GLN A 89 1.59 10.56 -2.28
C GLN A 89 1.14 12.01 -2.24
N TYR A 90 0.35 12.39 -1.24
CA TYR A 90 -0.14 13.75 -1.06
C TYR A 90 1.03 14.73 -0.98
N LEU A 91 2.03 14.45 -0.15
CA LEU A 91 3.17 15.34 0.02
C LEU A 91 3.96 15.51 -1.27
N LYS A 92 4.19 14.44 -2.03
CA LYS A 92 4.93 14.50 -3.31
C LYS A 92 4.15 15.23 -4.42
N LEU A 93 2.83 15.29 -4.34
CA LEU A 93 2.01 16.05 -5.29
C LEU A 93 2.00 17.57 -4.99
N HIS A 94 2.20 17.96 -3.72
CA HIS A 94 2.01 19.35 -3.29
C HIS A 94 3.30 20.07 -2.91
N TYR A 95 4.40 19.34 -2.66
CA TYR A 95 5.64 19.92 -2.17
C TYR A 95 6.86 19.45 -2.95
N LEU A 96 7.90 20.30 -2.93
CA LEU A 96 9.21 19.96 -3.47
C LEU A 96 9.87 18.84 -2.65
N PRO A 97 10.75 18.01 -3.24
CA PRO A 97 11.35 16.85 -2.58
C PRO A 97 11.99 17.16 -1.22
N LEU A 98 12.75 18.27 -1.12
CA LEU A 98 13.38 18.69 0.14
C LEU A 98 12.33 18.92 1.24
N ARG A 99 11.23 19.59 0.89
CA ARG A 99 10.15 19.91 1.82
C ARG A 99 9.38 18.65 2.25
N VAL A 100 9.22 17.68 1.36
CA VAL A 100 8.63 16.37 1.70
C VAL A 100 9.46 15.68 2.78
N THR A 101 10.78 15.60 2.58
CA THR A 101 11.72 15.04 3.57
C THR A 101 11.66 15.77 4.91
N GLU A 102 11.65 17.11 4.91
CA GLU A 102 11.52 17.90 6.14
C GLU A 102 10.24 17.57 6.91
N ILE A 103 9.11 17.49 6.21
CA ILE A 103 7.80 17.19 6.82
C ILE A 103 7.79 15.77 7.41
N LEU A 104 8.23 14.76 6.63
CA LEU A 104 8.26 13.37 7.08
C LEU A 104 9.19 13.20 8.28
N ASN A 105 10.40 13.77 8.21
CA ASN A 105 11.36 13.72 9.31
C ASN A 105 10.81 14.40 10.57
N HIS A 106 10.22 15.59 10.46
CA HIS A 106 9.64 16.27 11.61
C HIS A 106 8.49 15.47 12.23
N LYS A 107 7.60 14.89 11.41
CA LYS A 107 6.42 14.19 11.88
C LYS A 107 6.74 12.86 12.57
N TYR A 108 7.70 12.11 12.04
CA TYR A 108 7.94 10.73 12.48
C TYR A 108 9.18 10.53 13.34
N THR A 109 10.18 11.41 13.28
CA THR A 109 11.35 11.34 14.17
C THR A 109 11.02 11.85 15.58
N LEU A 110 10.09 12.80 15.71
CA LEU A 110 9.62 13.26 17.03
C LEU A 110 8.82 12.20 17.80
N LEU A 111 8.30 11.17 17.12
CA LEU A 111 7.53 10.09 17.76
C LEU A 111 8.40 9.05 18.48
N GLU A 112 9.71 8.97 18.18
CA GLU A 112 10.64 8.07 18.88
C GLU A 112 11.33 8.71 20.10
N SER A 113 11.05 9.99 20.38
CA SER A 113 11.72 10.77 21.44
C SER A 113 10.83 11.08 22.66
N GLY A 114 9.64 10.50 22.76
CA GLY A 114 8.70 10.66 23.88
C GLY A 114 8.32 9.33 24.50
#